data_AF-A0A434WX95-F1
#
_entry.id   AF-A0A434WX95-F1
#
_cell.length_a   1.000
_cell.length_b   1.000
_cell.length_c   1.000
_cell.angle_alpha   90.00
_cell.angle_beta   90.00
_cell.angle_gamma   90.00
#
_symmetry.space_group_name_H-M   'P 1'
#
loop_
_entity.id
_entity.type
_entity.pdbx_description
1 polymer ?
#
loop_
_entity_poly.entity_id
_entity_poly.type
_entity_poly.pdbx_seq_one_letter_code
_entity_poly.pdbx_strand_id
1 'polypeptide(L)'
;MLDDNDVSVKDIYKEQYAHFRAMNDILYKIPPLFSVAIGGLWYFAASQLKTDRVIAVGIFFFAAVVSVASVFIMGRFSKAFSLYITNLNELDGEYAVSLKDKDKDKDKKWPPSTVKIIQFLLWVAAVMSCAGVIYAIILMFCPPALPVLPAQPS
;
A
#
# COMPACT_ATOMS: atom_id res chain seq x y z
N MET A 1 -44.61 11.29 22.75
CA MET A 1 -43.35 10.66 22.34
C MET A 1 -43.07 11.18 20.94
N LEU A 2 -42.22 12.19 20.83
CA LEU A 2 -41.82 12.80 19.57
C LEU A 2 -40.60 12.01 19.08
N ASP A 3 -40.65 11.55 17.83
CA ASP A 3 -39.64 10.70 17.20
C ASP A 3 -38.23 11.31 17.32
N ASP A 4 -37.38 10.60 18.06
CA ASP A 4 -35.96 10.86 18.30
C ASP A 4 -35.10 10.40 17.10
N ASN A 5 -35.61 10.56 15.87
CA ASN A 5 -35.04 9.99 14.64
C ASN A 5 -34.85 11.00 13.50
N ASP A 6 -35.15 12.28 13.70
CA ASP A 6 -34.75 13.32 12.74
C ASP A 6 -33.30 13.74 13.02
N VAL A 7 -32.36 12.87 12.67
CA VAL A 7 -30.95 13.28 12.57
C VAL A 7 -30.91 14.40 11.53
N SER A 8 -30.67 15.62 12.00
CA SER A 8 -30.64 16.79 11.13
C SER A 8 -29.62 16.54 10.02
N VAL A 9 -30.00 16.79 8.76
CA VAL A 9 -29.13 16.65 7.58
C VAL A 9 -27.80 17.40 7.79
N LYS A 10 -27.82 18.48 8.57
CA LYS A 10 -26.64 19.26 8.98
C LYS A 10 -25.66 18.47 9.86
N ASP A 11 -26.16 17.61 10.74
CA ASP A 11 -25.35 16.76 11.62
C ASP A 11 -24.77 15.58 10.83
N ILE A 12 -25.56 14.95 9.95
CA ILE A 12 -25.07 13.93 8.99
C ILE A 12 -23.94 14.50 8.13
N TYR A 13 -24.12 15.73 7.62
CA TYR A 13 -23.12 16.40 6.79
C TYR A 13 -21.83 16.70 7.56
N LYS A 14 -21.92 17.21 8.80
CA LYS A 14 -20.75 17.43 9.66
C LYS A 14 -19.99 16.15 9.95
N GLU A 15 -20.71 15.07 10.24
CA GLU A 15 -20.13 13.77 10.55
C GLU A 15 -19.42 13.19 9.33
N GLN A 16 -20.05 13.22 8.15
CA GLN A 16 -19.41 12.78 6.90
C GLN A 16 -18.15 13.58 6.57
N TYR A 17 -18.14 14.90 6.81
CA TYR A 17 -16.95 15.73 6.61
C TYR A 17 -15.83 15.41 7.61
N ALA A 18 -16.18 15.12 8.86
CA ALA A 18 -15.23 14.66 9.88
C ALA A 18 -14.61 13.30 9.50
N HIS A 19 -15.43 12.36 9.03
CA HIS A 19 -14.99 11.08 8.50
C HIS A 19 -14.08 11.24 7.28
N PHE A 20 -14.45 12.10 6.33
CA PHE A 20 -13.63 12.40 5.15
C PHE A 20 -12.27 12.98 5.53
N ARG A 21 -12.23 13.94 6.46
CA ARG A 21 -10.98 14.55 6.93
C ARG A 21 -10.07 13.53 7.62
N ALA A 22 -10.63 12.69 8.50
CA ALA A 22 -9.88 11.63 9.16
C ALA A 22 -9.31 10.63 8.13
N MET A 23 -10.10 10.28 7.11
CA MET A 23 -9.66 9.38 6.06
C MET A 23 -8.57 10.00 5.18
N ASN A 24 -8.66 11.29 4.86
CA ASN A 24 -7.61 11.99 4.12
C ASN A 24 -6.29 12.04 4.91
N ASP A 25 -6.34 12.32 6.22
CA ASP A 25 -5.15 12.29 7.09
C ASP A 25 -4.51 10.89 7.16
N ILE A 26 -5.32 9.84 7.24
CA ILE A 26 -4.84 8.45 7.17
C ILE A 26 -4.15 8.19 5.82
N LEU A 27 -4.74 8.63 4.70
CA LEU A 27 -4.18 8.41 3.36
C LEU A 27 -2.74 8.95 3.23
N TYR A 28 -2.43 10.10 3.83
CA TYR A 28 -1.08 10.67 3.82
C TYR A 28 -0.08 9.94 4.71
N LYS A 29 -0.56 9.21 5.72
CA LYS A 29 0.29 8.41 6.63
C LYS A 29 0.58 7.00 6.10
N ILE A 30 -0.23 6.50 5.17
CA ILE A 30 -0.07 5.15 4.63
C ILE A 30 1.27 4.94 3.89
N PRO A 31 1.73 5.82 2.97
CA PRO A 31 3.00 5.63 2.27
C PRO A 31 4.22 5.43 3.19
N PRO A 32 4.49 6.31 4.18
CA PRO A 32 5.63 6.10 5.07
C PRO A 32 5.49 4.85 5.93
N LEU A 33 4.28 4.50 6.39
CA LEU A 33 4.04 3.26 7.16
C LEU A 33 4.42 2.02 6.37
N PHE A 34 3.99 1.91 5.11
CA PHE A 34 4.36 0.77 4.26
C PHE A 34 5.84 0.74 3.92
N SER A 35 6.46 1.89 3.66
CA SER A 35 7.90 1.97 3.39
C SER A 35 8.72 1.49 4.57
N VAL A 36 8.36 1.86 5.81
CA VAL A 36 9.07 1.42 7.02
C VAL A 36 8.83 -0.07 7.28
N ALA A 37 7.58 -0.54 7.18
CA ALA A 37 7.26 -1.94 7.44
C ALA A 37 7.91 -2.89 6.43
N ILE A 38 7.75 -2.63 5.13
CA ILE A 38 8.31 -3.47 4.06
C ILE A 38 9.84 -3.32 4.01
N GLY A 39 10.34 -2.09 4.15
CA GLY A 39 11.78 -1.82 4.20
C GLY A 39 12.48 -2.51 5.37
N GLY A 40 11.84 -2.54 6.54
CA GLY A 40 12.35 -3.26 7.71
C GLY A 40 12.40 -4.77 7.50
N LEU A 41 11.37 -5.35 6.88
CA LEU A 41 11.35 -6.77 6.51
C LEU A 41 12.46 -7.10 5.51
N TRP A 42 12.69 -6.26 4.50
CA TRP A 42 13.76 -6.46 3.54
C TRP A 42 15.14 -6.34 4.17
N TYR A 43 15.35 -5.35 5.03
CA TYR A 43 16.62 -5.18 5.75
C TYR A 43 16.92 -6.42 6.61
N PHE A 44 15.91 -6.93 7.32
CA PHE A 44 16.06 -8.12 8.15
C PHE A 44 16.27 -9.39 7.30
N ALA A 45 15.57 -9.53 6.18
CA ALA A 45 15.79 -10.65 5.26
C ALA A 45 17.23 -10.63 4.69
N ALA A 46 17.71 -9.45 4.27
CA ALA A 46 19.04 -9.28 3.71
C ALA A 46 20.15 -9.55 4.72
N SER A 47 19.97 -9.17 6.00
CA SER A 47 20.95 -9.47 7.05
C SER A 47 21.01 -10.98 7.37
N GLN A 48 19.87 -11.68 7.28
CA GLN A 48 19.78 -13.10 7.57
C GLN A 48 20.25 -14.01 6.41
N LEU A 49 20.45 -13.50 5.20
CA LEU A 49 20.95 -14.29 4.05
C LEU A 49 22.29 -14.99 4.32
N LYS A 50 23.13 -14.42 5.21
CA LYS A 50 24.44 -15.00 5.57
C LYS A 50 24.37 -15.96 6.75
N THR A 51 23.42 -15.77 7.67
CA THR A 51 23.29 -16.57 8.91
C THR A 51 22.36 -17.75 8.69
N ASP A 52 21.11 -17.48 8.31
CA ASP A 52 20.06 -18.50 8.14
C ASP A 52 19.23 -18.22 6.89
N ARG A 53 19.58 -18.93 5.81
CA ARG A 53 18.93 -18.78 4.50
C ARG A 53 17.46 -19.19 4.52
N VAL A 54 17.08 -20.16 5.36
CA VAL A 54 15.67 -20.57 5.55
C VAL A 54 14.84 -19.43 6.12
N ILE A 55 15.38 -18.73 7.13
CA ILE A 55 14.71 -17.61 7.78
C ILE A 55 14.58 -16.44 6.78
N ALA A 56 15.63 -16.16 6.01
CA ALA A 56 15.58 -15.15 4.94
C ALA A 56 14.48 -15.43 3.90
N VAL A 57 14.35 -16.69 3.44
CA VAL A 57 13.26 -17.11 2.55
C VAL A 57 11.89 -16.86 3.18
N GLY A 58 11.71 -17.23 4.45
CA GLY A 58 10.47 -17.01 5.18
C GLY A 58 10.09 -15.53 5.28
N ILE A 59 11.06 -14.65 5.55
CA ILE A 59 10.83 -13.21 5.66
C ILE A 59 10.50 -12.59 4.31
N PHE A 60 11.19 -12.95 3.23
CA PHE A 60 10.87 -12.45 1.88
C PHE A 60 9.47 -12.92 1.44
N PHE A 61 9.11 -14.16 1.73
CA PHE A 61 7.76 -14.66 1.45
C PHE A 61 6.70 -13.90 2.25
N PHE A 62 6.94 -13.69 3.55
CA PHE A 62 6.04 -12.90 4.39
C PHE A 62 5.89 -11.46 3.89
N ALA A 63 6.99 -10.81 3.49
CA ALA A 63 6.97 -9.48 2.89
C ALA A 63 6.13 -9.43 1.60
N ALA A 64 6.18 -10.47 0.76
CA ALA A 64 5.34 -10.59 -0.43
C ALA A 64 3.84 -10.68 -0.06
N VAL A 65 3.50 -11.53 0.92
CA VAL A 65 2.12 -11.70 1.40
C VAL A 65 1.57 -10.39 1.98
N VAL A 66 2.35 -9.72 2.83
CA VAL A 66 1.97 -8.42 3.42
C VAL A 66 1.79 -7.35 2.34
N SER A 67 2.65 -7.32 1.34
CA SER A 67 2.54 -6.38 0.22
C SER A 67 1.25 -6.59 -0.57
N VAL A 68 0.90 -7.84 -0.87
CA VAL A 68 -0.36 -8.19 -1.56
C VAL A 68 -1.58 -7.85 -0.71
N ALA A 69 -1.57 -8.20 0.58
CA ALA A 69 -2.65 -7.84 1.50
C ALA A 69 -2.86 -6.32 1.58
N SER A 70 -1.77 -5.57 1.60
CA SER A 70 -1.78 -4.10 1.62
C SER A 70 -2.41 -3.49 0.36
N VAL A 71 -2.21 -4.10 -0.82
CA VAL A 71 -2.88 -3.68 -2.06
C VAL A 71 -4.40 -3.82 -1.93
N PHE A 72 -4.89 -4.94 -1.39
CA PHE A 72 -6.33 -5.18 -1.22
C PHE A 72 -6.96 -4.20 -0.22
N ILE A 73 -6.29 -3.94 0.90
CA ILE A 73 -6.74 -2.96 1.91
C ILE A 73 -6.83 -1.58 1.27
N MET A 74 -5.78 -1.15 0.54
CA MET A 74 -5.75 0.13 -0.15
C MET A 74 -6.86 0.23 -1.23
N GLY A 75 -7.19 -0.88 -1.89
CA GLY A 75 -8.30 -0.96 -2.84
C GLY A 75 -9.67 -0.73 -2.17
N ARG A 76 -9.93 -1.39 -1.04
CA ARG A 76 -11.14 -1.12 -0.24
C ARG A 76 -11.18 0.32 0.26
N PHE A 77 -10.07 0.83 0.75
CA PHE A 77 -9.95 2.19 1.26
C PHE A 77 -10.30 3.22 0.19
N SER A 78 -9.77 3.08 -1.02
CA SER A 78 -10.09 3.96 -2.15
C SER A 78 -11.56 3.91 -2.55
N LYS A 79 -12.15 2.73 -2.58
CA LYS A 79 -13.58 2.58 -2.92
C LYS A 79 -14.46 3.27 -1.88
N ALA A 80 -14.15 3.12 -0.59
CA ALA A 80 -14.83 3.83 0.48
C ALA A 80 -14.68 5.35 0.32
N PHE A 81 -13.46 5.84 0.06
CA PHE A 81 -13.18 7.26 -0.16
C PHE A 81 -13.97 7.85 -1.34
N SER A 82 -14.03 7.15 -2.47
CA SER A 82 -14.83 7.59 -3.61
C SER A 82 -16.32 7.63 -3.32
N LEU A 83 -16.84 6.70 -2.50
CA LEU A 83 -18.25 6.66 -2.13
C LEU A 83 -18.61 7.80 -1.17
N TYR A 84 -17.75 8.09 -0.18
CA TYR A 84 -17.90 9.26 0.69
C TYR A 84 -17.87 10.58 -0.08
N ILE A 85 -16.94 10.75 -1.04
CA ILE A 85 -16.92 11.94 -1.91
C ILE A 85 -18.21 12.07 -2.71
N THR A 86 -18.74 10.96 -3.22
CA THR A 86 -19.96 10.98 -4.04
C THR A 86 -21.16 11.39 -3.20
N ASN A 87 -21.31 10.85 -1.99
CA ASN A 87 -22.38 11.23 -1.06
C ASN A 87 -22.25 12.70 -0.60
N LEU A 88 -21.04 13.16 -0.29
CA LEU A 88 -20.79 14.57 0.07
C LEU A 88 -21.14 15.51 -1.10
N ASN A 89 -20.74 15.16 -2.33
CA ASN A 89 -21.07 15.96 -3.51
C ASN A 89 -22.57 15.99 -3.82
N GLU A 90 -23.32 14.92 -3.52
CA GLU A 90 -24.77 14.89 -3.66
C GLU A 90 -25.46 15.82 -2.64
N LEU A 91 -24.90 15.92 -1.44
CA LEU A 91 -25.37 16.84 -0.39
C LEU A 91 -24.93 18.30 -0.62
N ASP A 92 -23.76 18.52 -1.24
CA ASP A 92 -23.21 19.86 -1.51
C ASP A 92 -23.87 20.59 -2.69
N GLY A 93 -24.60 19.88 -3.56
CA GLY A 93 -25.33 20.48 -4.68
C GLY A 93 -24.44 21.35 -5.57
N GLU A 94 -24.68 22.67 -5.58
CA GLU A 94 -23.91 23.64 -6.37
C GLU A 94 -22.49 23.92 -5.84
N TYR A 95 -22.21 23.59 -4.57
CA TYR A 95 -20.90 23.80 -3.95
C TYR A 95 -19.99 22.56 -4.02
N ALA A 96 -20.42 21.52 -4.74
CA ALA A 96 -19.68 20.26 -4.86
C ALA A 96 -18.31 20.49 -5.50
N VAL A 97 -17.24 20.30 -4.72
CA VAL A 97 -15.86 20.37 -5.19
C VAL A 97 -15.50 19.03 -5.86
N SER A 98 -16.11 18.80 -7.02
CA SER A 98 -15.81 17.65 -7.85
C SER A 98 -14.53 17.90 -8.65
N LEU A 99 -13.44 17.21 -8.29
CA LEU A 99 -12.28 17.03 -9.18
C LEU A 99 -12.61 16.18 -10.43
N LYS A 100 -13.82 15.61 -10.47
CA LYS A 100 -14.40 14.98 -11.65
C LYS A 100 -14.85 16.11 -12.57
N ASP A 101 -13.91 16.59 -13.38
CA ASP A 101 -14.16 17.57 -14.43
C ASP A 101 -15.17 16.93 -15.40
N LYS A 102 -16.44 17.35 -15.32
CA LYS A 102 -17.56 16.68 -15.99
C LYS A 102 -17.44 16.67 -17.52
N ASP A 103 -16.54 17.48 -18.10
CA ASP A 103 -16.38 17.64 -19.54
C ASP A 103 -15.00 17.27 -20.12
N LYS A 104 -14.02 16.81 -19.31
CA LYS A 104 -12.66 16.52 -19.81
C LYS A 104 -12.12 15.12 -19.53
N ASP A 105 -12.98 14.20 -19.08
CA ASP A 105 -12.56 12.89 -18.58
C ASP A 105 -13.01 11.70 -19.45
N LYS A 106 -13.31 11.93 -20.74
CA LYS A 106 -13.46 10.83 -21.72
C LYS A 106 -12.12 10.27 -22.21
N ASP A 107 -11.04 11.05 -22.13
CA ASP A 107 -9.74 10.67 -22.71
C ASP A 107 -8.59 10.51 -21.71
N LYS A 108 -8.76 10.90 -20.44
CA LYS A 108 -7.75 10.66 -19.39
C LYS A 108 -8.16 9.49 -18.52
N LYS A 109 -7.81 8.29 -18.99
CA LYS A 109 -7.97 6.98 -18.32
C LYS A 109 -7.35 6.89 -16.90
N TRP A 110 -6.74 7.95 -16.38
CA TRP A 110 -6.03 8.00 -15.10
C TRP A 110 -6.17 9.37 -14.43
N PRO A 111 -7.13 9.57 -13.51
CA PRO A 111 -6.86 10.50 -12.42
C PRO A 111 -5.70 9.89 -11.60
N PRO A 112 -4.67 10.65 -11.23
CA PRO A 112 -3.57 10.15 -10.41
C PRO A 112 -4.09 9.97 -8.98
N SER A 113 -4.90 8.93 -8.74
CA SER A 113 -5.26 8.59 -7.38
C SER A 113 -3.98 8.12 -6.70
N THR A 114 -3.53 8.85 -5.69
CA THR A 114 -2.39 8.49 -4.83
C THR A 114 -2.46 7.02 -4.40
N VAL A 115 -3.67 6.51 -4.22
CA VAL A 115 -4.00 5.09 -4.01
C VAL A 115 -3.41 4.17 -5.09
N LYS A 116 -3.70 4.41 -6.39
CA LYS A 116 -3.20 3.57 -7.50
C LYS A 116 -1.67 3.58 -7.57
N ILE A 117 -1.04 4.71 -7.28
CA ILE A 117 0.43 4.82 -7.23
C ILE A 117 0.97 3.93 -6.10
N ILE A 118 0.38 4.00 -4.90
CA ILE A 118 0.76 3.16 -3.75
C ILE A 118 0.51 1.68 -4.07
N GLN A 119 -0.61 1.33 -4.69
CA GLN A 119 -0.90 -0.04 -5.12
C GLN A 119 0.13 -0.56 -6.11
N PHE A 120 0.54 0.25 -7.08
CA PHE A 120 1.60 -0.10 -8.03
C PHE A 120 2.93 -0.33 -7.31
N LEU A 121 3.32 0.55 -6.41
CA LEU A 121 4.53 0.40 -5.58
C LEU A 121 4.51 -0.89 -4.75
N LEU A 122 3.37 -1.23 -4.15
CA LEU A 122 3.20 -2.47 -3.39
C LEU A 122 3.27 -3.71 -4.27
N TRP A 123 2.75 -3.65 -5.50
CA TRP A 123 2.92 -4.72 -6.48
C TRP A 123 4.39 -4.91 -6.88
N VAL A 124 5.11 -3.82 -7.12
CA VAL A 124 6.57 -3.87 -7.38
C VAL A 124 7.30 -4.47 -6.19
N ALA A 125 6.95 -4.08 -4.96
CA ALA A 125 7.52 -4.65 -3.74
C ALA A 125 7.23 -6.15 -3.60
N ALA A 126 6.01 -6.60 -3.96
CA ALA A 126 5.67 -8.02 -3.97
C ALA A 126 6.52 -8.80 -4.99
N VAL A 127 6.68 -8.29 -6.21
CA VAL A 127 7.51 -8.92 -7.26
C VAL A 127 8.98 -8.99 -6.82
N MET A 128 9.52 -7.91 -6.26
CA MET A 128 10.88 -7.87 -5.73
C MET A 128 11.07 -8.85 -4.57
N SER A 129 10.06 -8.99 -3.70
CA SER A 129 10.10 -9.95 -2.59
C SER A 129 10.08 -11.39 -3.10
N CYS A 130 9.27 -11.71 -4.11
CA CYS A 130 9.29 -13.01 -4.78
C CYS A 130 10.66 -13.28 -5.44
N ALA A 131 11.27 -12.29 -6.07
CA ALA A 131 12.64 -12.42 -6.59
C ALA A 131 13.65 -12.69 -5.47
N GLY A 132 13.50 -12.04 -4.31
CA GLY A 132 14.28 -12.30 -3.10
C GLY A 132 14.15 -13.74 -2.58
N VAL A 133 12.93 -14.31 -2.61
CA VAL A 133 12.70 -15.73 -2.29
C VAL A 133 13.49 -16.63 -3.25
N ILE A 134 13.35 -16.42 -4.56
CA ILE A 134 14.05 -17.22 -5.58
C ILE A 134 15.57 -17.11 -5.40
N TYR A 135 16.09 -15.91 -5.17
CA TYR A 135 17.51 -15.67 -4.94
C TYR A 135 18.03 -16.39 -3.69
N ALA A 136 17.29 -16.31 -2.58
CA ALA A 136 17.65 -16.99 -1.34
C ALA A 136 17.61 -18.53 -1.48
N ILE A 137 16.65 -19.06 -2.24
CA ILE A 137 16.58 -20.49 -2.60
C ILE A 137 17.79 -20.89 -3.45
N ILE A 138 18.13 -20.12 -4.49
CA ILE A 138 19.30 -20.40 -5.33
C ILE A 138 20.57 -20.42 -4.47
N LEU A 139 20.75 -19.43 -3.59
CA LEU A 139 21.89 -19.41 -2.65
C LEU A 139 21.89 -20.60 -1.70
N MET A 140 20.74 -21.14 -1.32
CA MET A 140 20.65 -22.33 -0.46
C MET A 140 21.19 -23.58 -1.18
N PHE A 141 20.83 -23.77 -2.46
CA PHE A 141 21.21 -24.95 -3.24
C PHE A 141 22.53 -24.80 -4.01
N CYS A 142 22.97 -23.57 -4.28
CA CYS A 142 24.16 -23.26 -5.07
C CYS A 142 24.92 -22.07 -4.43
N PRO A 143 25.70 -22.31 -3.36
CA PRO A 143 26.48 -21.25 -2.72
C PRO A 143 27.51 -20.70 -3.72
N PRO A 144 27.73 -19.38 -3.77
CA PRO A 144 28.73 -18.80 -4.65
C PRO A 144 30.10 -19.40 -4.29
N ALA A 145 30.82 -19.89 -5.31
CA ALA A 145 32.14 -20.46 -5.15
C ALA A 145 33.03 -19.46 -4.39
N LEU A 146 33.66 -19.93 -3.30
CA LEU A 146 34.65 -19.15 -2.58
C LEU A 146 35.74 -18.71 -3.57
N PRO A 147 36.17 -17.43 -3.56
CA PRO A 147 37.34 -17.03 -4.34
C PRO A 147 38.51 -17.90 -3.89
N VAL A 148 39.03 -18.72 -4.80
CA VAL A 148 40.20 -19.55 -4.56
C VAL A 148 41.35 -18.59 -4.23
N LEU A 149 41.76 -18.53 -2.96
CA LEU A 149 42.92 -17.75 -2.55
C LEU A 149 44.13 -18.31 -3.30
N PRO A 150 44.93 -17.49 -3.99
CA PRO A 150 46.18 -17.97 -4.58
C PRO A 150 47.06 -18.48 -3.44
N ALA A 151 47.46 -19.74 -3.52
CA ALA A 151 48.33 -20.40 -2.54
C ALA A 151 49.57 -19.52 -2.33
N GLN A 152 49.80 -19.10 -1.08
CA GLN A 152 51.06 -18.43 -0.73
C GLN A 152 52.21 -19.42 -0.95
N PRO A 153 53.21 -19.09 -1.79
CA PRO A 153 54.42 -19.89 -1.88
C PRO A 153 55.20 -19.74 -0.57
N SER A 154 55.56 -20.89 0.01
CA SER A 154 56.46 -21.05 1.17
C SER A 154 57.88 -20.62 0.86
#